data_AF-A0A3E0VJ63-F1
#
_entry.id   AF-A0A3E0VJ63-F1
#
_cell.length_a   1.000
_cell.length_b   1.000
_cell.length_c   1.000
_cell.angle_alpha   90.00
_cell.angle_beta   90.00
_cell.angle_gamma   90.00
#
_symmetry.space_group_name_H-M   'P 1'
#
loop_
_entity.id
_entity.type
_entity.pdbx_description
1 polymer ?
#
loop_
_entity_poly.entity_id
_entity_poly.type
_entity_poly.pdbx_seq_one_letter_code
_entity_poly.pdbx_strand_id
1 'polypeptide(L)'
;MTVYAAGAVCWRLDGDKVKVLVIHRTLRNDVSLPKGKVEPGETLPETAVREVLEETGLSIDLGVPLGVTSYTMPNNRDKVVYYWAAEVPAGLYATAEFQPNEEVAALEWLSLRKAKKLLTYERDVEVLERFQLLVDQGVSRTFALIALRHAKTIPGSEFDGPDAERPLTHRGRTEANVIVPALRAFGPDVVVASDARRCLETVTPFSEAEEVRIRSTHLISQDAFEDGTSDVRRVVSKRVRKLRSAILCAHGPVLPEIVREVGLAAGGTRQASLARAGDLPVAGFSVLHLSLDRPGSGIIAIETHLPQLA
;
A
#
# COMPACT_ATOMS: atom_id res chain seq x y z
N MET A 1 22.77 11.17 10.63
CA MET A 1 21.84 10.95 9.50
C MET A 1 21.20 9.59 9.64
N THR A 2 19.87 9.56 9.75
CA THR A 2 19.07 8.34 9.93
C THR A 2 19.18 7.41 8.72
N VAL A 3 19.16 6.09 8.96
CA VAL A 3 19.03 5.07 7.92
C VAL A 3 17.60 4.55 7.93
N TYR A 4 16.90 4.72 6.82
CA TYR A 4 15.56 4.16 6.65
C TYR A 4 15.64 2.76 6.03
N ALA A 5 14.70 1.93 6.44
CA ALA A 5 14.55 0.55 6.03
C ALA A 5 13.08 0.17 6.03
N ALA A 6 12.74 -0.86 5.26
CA ALA A 6 11.39 -1.36 5.17
C ALA A 6 11.39 -2.88 4.98
N GLY A 7 10.30 -3.54 5.37
CA GLY A 7 10.10 -4.97 5.14
C GLY A 7 8.71 -5.42 5.54
N ALA A 8 8.54 -6.73 5.72
CA ALA A 8 7.21 -7.29 5.95
C ALA A 8 7.19 -8.50 6.90
N VAL A 9 6.07 -8.65 7.60
CA VAL A 9 5.66 -9.94 8.15
C VAL A 9 4.95 -10.70 7.03
N CYS A 10 5.73 -11.50 6.29
CA CYS A 10 5.19 -12.43 5.31
C CYS A 10 4.49 -13.56 6.04
N TRP A 11 3.22 -13.79 5.74
CA TRP A 11 2.39 -14.74 6.47
C TRP A 11 1.50 -15.54 5.53
N ARG A 12 1.10 -16.74 5.94
CA ARG A 12 0.18 -17.60 5.17
C ARG A 12 -0.75 -18.38 6.07
N LEU A 13 -1.83 -18.87 5.48
CA LEU A 13 -2.70 -19.86 6.11
C LEU A 13 -2.22 -21.29 5.80
N ASP A 14 -2.24 -22.12 6.84
CA ASP A 14 -2.01 -23.55 6.80
C ASP A 14 -3.25 -24.22 7.44
N GLY A 15 -4.27 -24.46 6.62
CA GLY A 15 -5.65 -24.57 7.11
C GLY A 15 -6.09 -23.26 7.76
N ASP A 16 -6.63 -23.32 8.97
CA ASP A 16 -7.02 -22.13 9.73
C ASP A 16 -5.88 -21.54 10.58
N LYS A 17 -4.66 -22.07 10.45
CA LYS A 17 -3.52 -21.67 11.28
C LYS A 17 -2.62 -20.71 10.53
N VAL A 18 -2.38 -19.55 11.14
CA VAL A 18 -1.41 -18.57 10.63
C VAL A 18 0.03 -19.08 10.84
N LYS A 19 0.81 -19.03 9.77
CA LYS A 19 2.27 -19.18 9.76
C LYS A 19 2.90 -17.87 9.32
N VAL A 20 4.03 -17.51 9.91
CA VAL A 20 4.86 -16.37 9.50
C VAL A 20 6.23 -16.86 9.04
N LEU A 21 6.80 -16.14 8.08
CA LEU A 21 8.13 -16.39 7.58
C LEU A 21 9.16 -15.69 8.47
N VAL A 22 10.23 -16.40 8.79
CA VAL A 22 11.46 -15.83 9.34
C VAL A 22 12.63 -16.19 8.43
N ILE A 23 13.65 -15.34 8.43
CA ILE A 23 14.88 -15.54 7.66
C ILE A 23 16.06 -15.76 8.60
N HIS A 24 16.92 -16.71 8.26
CA HIS A 24 18.19 -16.99 8.93
C HIS A 24 19.31 -16.34 8.13
N ARG A 25 20.05 -15.39 8.70
CA ARG A 25 21.05 -14.62 7.95
C ARG A 25 22.48 -15.06 8.24
N THR A 26 23.21 -15.39 7.19
CA THR A 26 24.54 -16.01 7.24
C THR A 26 25.56 -15.09 7.91
N LEU A 27 25.68 -13.85 7.41
CA LEU A 27 26.72 -12.91 7.83
C LEU A 27 26.51 -12.37 9.26
N ARG A 28 25.25 -12.32 9.72
CA ARG A 28 24.91 -11.81 11.05
C ARG A 28 24.69 -12.89 12.09
N ASN A 29 24.53 -14.14 11.65
CA ASN A 29 24.17 -15.28 12.49
C ASN A 29 22.96 -14.97 13.40
N ASP A 30 21.91 -14.38 12.79
CA ASP A 30 20.67 -14.01 13.47
C ASP A 30 19.42 -14.48 12.70
N VAL A 31 18.29 -14.47 13.40
CA VAL A 31 16.96 -14.75 12.85
C VAL A 31 16.13 -13.48 12.95
N SER A 32 15.63 -13.00 11.81
CA SER A 32 14.83 -11.78 11.74
C SER A 32 13.64 -11.91 10.78
N LEU A 33 12.82 -10.87 10.73
CA LEU A 33 11.89 -10.63 9.64
C LEU A 33 12.63 -10.11 8.39
N PRO A 34 12.11 -10.37 7.18
CA PRO A 34 12.70 -9.85 5.95
C PRO A 34 12.53 -8.33 5.87
N LYS A 35 13.64 -7.63 5.57
CA LYS A 35 13.76 -6.15 5.56
C LYS A 35 15.18 -5.73 5.21
N GLY A 36 15.29 -4.68 4.40
CA GLY A 36 16.54 -4.00 4.13
C GLY A 36 16.39 -2.50 3.96
N LYS A 37 17.40 -1.86 3.35
CA LYS A 37 17.56 -0.40 3.40
C LYS A 37 16.83 0.23 2.22
N VAL A 38 16.28 1.42 2.46
CA VAL A 38 15.74 2.24 1.36
C VAL A 38 16.87 2.68 0.46
N GLU A 39 16.74 2.42 -0.84
CA GLU A 39 17.68 2.91 -1.86
C GLU A 39 17.35 4.34 -2.29
N PRO A 40 18.31 5.09 -2.88
CA PRO A 40 18.04 6.43 -3.38
C PRO A 40 16.89 6.45 -4.39
N GLY A 41 15.86 7.24 -4.09
CA GLY A 41 14.67 7.38 -4.93
C GLY A 41 13.52 6.43 -4.59
N GLU A 42 13.75 5.42 -3.75
CA GLU A 42 12.69 4.48 -3.36
C GLU A 42 11.75 5.06 -2.29
N THR A 43 10.51 4.60 -2.38
CA THR A 43 9.52 4.75 -1.30
C THR A 43 9.61 3.56 -0.32
N LEU A 44 9.13 3.75 0.93
CA LEU A 44 9.14 2.66 1.91
C LEU A 44 8.33 1.42 1.47
N PRO A 45 7.12 1.54 0.87
CA PRO A 45 6.39 0.38 0.35
C PRO A 45 7.15 -0.36 -0.75
N GLU A 46 7.76 0.37 -1.69
CA GLU A 46 8.59 -0.20 -2.76
C GLU A 46 9.77 -0.97 -2.20
N THR A 47 10.52 -0.37 -1.27
CA THR A 47 11.62 -1.03 -0.56
C THR A 47 11.15 -2.31 0.14
N ALA A 48 9.99 -2.29 0.82
CA ALA A 48 9.51 -3.49 1.51
C ALA A 48 9.26 -4.66 0.56
N VAL A 49 8.66 -4.41 -0.61
CA VAL A 49 8.38 -5.44 -1.62
C VAL A 49 9.67 -5.93 -2.27
N ARG A 50 10.58 -5.01 -2.63
CA ARG A 50 11.88 -5.37 -3.21
C ARG A 50 12.70 -6.24 -2.26
N GLU A 51 12.86 -5.81 -1.02
CA GLU A 51 13.66 -6.52 -0.02
C GLU A 51 13.09 -7.91 0.29
N VAL A 52 11.76 -8.06 0.37
CA VAL A 52 11.14 -9.38 0.52
C VAL A 52 11.43 -10.25 -0.70
N LEU A 53 11.35 -9.71 -1.91
CA LEU A 53 11.67 -10.45 -3.12
C LEU A 53 13.14 -10.90 -3.15
N GLU A 54 14.07 -10.02 -2.81
CA GLU A 54 15.51 -10.31 -2.78
C GLU A 54 15.87 -11.34 -1.71
N GLU A 55 15.35 -11.20 -0.49
CA GLU A 55 15.69 -12.05 0.64
C GLU A 55 14.96 -13.40 0.61
N THR A 56 13.82 -13.51 -0.07
CA THR A 56 12.93 -14.69 0.05
C THR A 56 12.47 -15.28 -1.28
N GLY A 57 12.62 -14.55 -2.39
CA GLY A 57 12.06 -14.91 -3.69
C GLY A 57 10.54 -14.73 -3.80
N LEU A 58 9.88 -14.21 -2.77
CA LEU A 58 8.43 -14.06 -2.74
C LEU A 58 8.00 -12.70 -3.33
N SER A 59 7.17 -12.74 -4.36
CA SER A 59 6.39 -11.57 -4.78
C SER A 59 5.17 -11.42 -3.87
N ILE A 60 5.05 -10.25 -3.24
CA ILE A 60 4.01 -9.97 -2.24
C ILE A 60 3.26 -8.69 -2.56
N ASP A 61 2.02 -8.63 -2.08
CA ASP A 61 1.26 -7.39 -1.94
C ASP A 61 1.20 -7.02 -0.45
N LEU A 62 1.41 -5.73 -0.16
CA LEU A 62 1.35 -5.21 1.21
C LEU A 62 -0.10 -5.04 1.66
N GLY A 63 -0.38 -5.55 2.86
CA GLY A 63 -1.57 -5.29 3.64
C GLY A 63 -1.32 -4.24 4.72
N VAL A 64 -1.91 -4.44 5.91
CA VAL A 64 -1.90 -3.46 7.00
C VAL A 64 -0.48 -3.09 7.47
N PRO A 65 -0.16 -1.79 7.65
CA PRO A 65 1.09 -1.37 8.28
C PRO A 65 1.16 -1.83 9.74
N LEU A 66 2.28 -2.44 10.13
CA LEU A 66 2.58 -2.98 11.46
C LEU A 66 3.44 -2.03 12.30
N GLY A 67 3.50 -0.77 11.88
CA GLY A 67 4.21 0.29 12.57
C GLY A 67 5.72 0.27 12.33
N VAL A 68 6.43 0.93 13.24
CA VAL A 68 7.85 1.28 13.09
C VAL A 68 8.64 0.72 14.26
N THR A 69 9.90 0.39 14.01
CA THR A 69 10.91 0.13 15.03
C THR A 69 12.11 1.06 14.82
N SER A 70 12.77 1.48 15.89
CA SER A 70 13.92 2.38 15.83
C SER A 70 15.01 1.98 16.80
N TYR A 71 16.27 2.03 16.38
CA TYR A 71 17.43 1.77 17.25
C TYR A 71 18.68 2.47 16.73
N THR A 72 19.62 2.77 17.63
CA THR A 72 20.91 3.35 17.27
C THR A 72 21.90 2.24 16.89
N MET A 73 22.51 2.37 15.72
CA MET A 73 23.52 1.42 15.22
C MET A 73 24.91 1.70 15.83
N PRO A 74 25.87 0.75 15.77
CA PRO A 74 27.23 0.93 16.32
C PRO A 74 27.99 2.15 15.79
N ASN A 75 27.65 2.65 14.61
CA ASN A 75 28.20 3.86 14.02
C ASN A 75 27.50 5.15 14.47
N ASN A 76 26.73 5.09 15.56
CA ASN A 76 25.98 6.20 16.16
C ASN A 76 24.94 6.85 15.23
N ARG A 77 24.46 6.10 14.23
CA ARG A 77 23.34 6.51 13.35
C ARG A 77 22.08 5.80 13.79
N ASP A 78 20.97 6.53 13.82
CA ASP A 78 19.66 5.91 14.02
C ASP A 78 19.26 5.09 12.80
N LYS A 79 18.66 3.93 13.03
CA LYS A 79 18.00 3.11 12.03
C LYS A 79 16.52 3.02 12.36
N VAL A 80 15.68 3.30 11.37
CA VAL A 80 14.22 3.26 11.45
C VAL A 80 13.71 2.26 10.43
N VAL A 81 12.92 1.28 10.87
CA VAL A 81 12.39 0.21 10.02
C VAL A 81 10.86 0.22 10.06
N TYR A 82 10.25 0.29 8.89
CA TYR A 82 8.80 0.20 8.71
C TYR A 82 8.42 -1.22 8.29
N TYR A 83 7.31 -1.74 8.83
CA TYR A 83 6.84 -3.08 8.51
C TYR A 83 5.38 -3.08 8.07
N TRP A 84 5.05 -3.98 7.15
CA TRP A 84 3.67 -4.28 6.72
C TRP A 84 3.36 -5.77 6.90
N ALA A 85 2.09 -6.12 7.04
CA ALA A 85 1.65 -7.50 6.88
C ALA A 85 1.60 -7.83 5.38
N ALA A 86 1.99 -9.04 4.99
CA ALA A 86 1.91 -9.49 3.59
C ALA A 86 1.42 -10.94 3.53
N GLU A 87 0.20 -11.14 3.03
CA GLU A 87 -0.35 -12.50 2.85
C GLU A 87 0.32 -13.14 1.63
N VAL A 88 0.85 -14.35 1.80
CA VAL A 88 1.46 -15.14 0.74
C VAL A 88 0.49 -16.26 0.34
N PRO A 89 -0.15 -16.17 -0.84
CA PRO A 89 -1.04 -17.21 -1.35
C PRO A 89 -0.37 -18.57 -1.43
N ALA A 90 -1.13 -19.63 -1.13
CA ALA A 90 -0.62 -21.01 -1.11
C ALA A 90 0.07 -21.43 -2.43
N GLY A 91 -0.40 -20.90 -3.58
CA GLY A 91 0.16 -21.20 -4.90
C GLY A 91 1.56 -20.62 -5.14
N LEU A 92 1.92 -19.51 -4.48
CA LEU A 92 3.23 -18.85 -4.67
C LEU A 92 4.35 -19.53 -3.87
N TYR A 93 4.05 -20.04 -2.68
CA TYR A 93 5.02 -20.78 -1.86
C TYR A 93 5.38 -22.15 -2.47
N ALA A 94 4.42 -22.82 -3.13
CA ALA A 94 4.68 -24.13 -3.74
C ALA A 94 5.67 -24.04 -4.93
N THR A 95 5.81 -22.86 -5.54
CA THR A 95 6.64 -22.62 -6.72
C THR A 95 7.89 -21.80 -6.46
N ALA A 96 7.97 -21.11 -5.32
CA ALA A 96 9.15 -20.33 -4.94
C ALA A 96 10.27 -21.26 -4.44
N GLU A 97 11.14 -21.70 -5.35
CA GLU A 97 12.42 -22.31 -4.97
C GLU A 97 13.35 -21.23 -4.43
N PHE A 98 13.28 -20.97 -3.12
CA PHE A 98 14.26 -20.12 -2.48
C PHE A 98 15.67 -20.69 -2.69
N GLN A 99 16.55 -19.88 -3.26
CA GLN A 99 17.97 -20.18 -3.37
C GLN A 99 18.70 -19.38 -2.28
N PRO A 100 19.41 -20.05 -1.36
CA PRO A 100 20.28 -19.37 -0.42
C PRO A 100 21.20 -18.37 -1.13
N ASN A 101 21.29 -17.17 -0.60
CA ASN A 101 22.12 -16.10 -1.15
C ASN A 101 23.15 -15.64 -0.10
N GLU A 102 23.97 -14.64 -0.44
CA GLU A 102 25.03 -14.17 0.46
C GLU A 102 24.49 -13.61 1.79
N GLU A 103 23.25 -13.14 1.82
CA GLU A 103 22.60 -12.57 3.00
C GLU A 103 21.77 -13.60 3.78
N VAL A 104 20.98 -14.43 3.09
CA VAL A 104 20.01 -15.36 3.68
C VAL A 104 20.40 -16.82 3.43
N ALA A 105 20.62 -17.55 4.53
CA ALA A 105 20.95 -18.97 4.50
C ALA A 105 19.72 -19.86 4.37
N ALA A 106 18.63 -19.50 5.05
CA ALA A 106 17.44 -20.34 5.12
C ALA A 106 16.18 -19.53 5.44
N LEU A 107 15.05 -20.08 4.98
CA LEU A 107 13.70 -19.61 5.23
C LEU A 107 12.95 -20.61 6.12
N GLU A 108 12.19 -20.12 7.11
CA GLU A 108 11.39 -20.99 7.96
C GLU A 108 9.98 -20.44 8.21
N TRP A 109 8.96 -21.27 7.96
CA TRP A 109 7.56 -20.95 8.22
C TRP A 109 7.13 -21.45 9.60
N LEU A 110 6.84 -20.53 10.52
CA LEU A 110 6.58 -20.83 11.92
C LEU A 110 5.21 -20.36 12.38
N SER A 111 4.64 -21.05 13.36
CA SER A 111 3.53 -20.45 14.13
C SER A 111 4.01 -19.19 14.85
N LEU A 112 3.13 -18.21 15.05
CA LEU A 112 3.46 -16.96 15.77
C LEU A 112 4.18 -17.20 17.10
N ARG A 113 3.71 -18.15 17.92
CA ARG A 113 4.36 -18.51 19.19
C ARG A 113 5.80 -18.99 19.03
N LYS A 114 6.11 -19.75 17.98
CA LYS A 114 7.47 -20.24 17.71
C LYS A 114 8.36 -19.14 17.14
N ALA A 115 7.83 -18.35 16.20
CA ALA A 115 8.56 -17.23 15.61
C ALA A 115 9.00 -16.22 16.68
N LYS A 116 8.09 -15.79 17.57
CA LYS A 116 8.42 -14.89 18.70
C LYS A 116 9.53 -15.41 19.61
N LYS A 117 9.64 -16.74 19.78
CA LYS A 117 10.71 -17.35 20.58
C LYS A 117 12.03 -17.48 19.84
N LEU A 118 12.00 -17.55 18.51
CA LEU A 118 13.17 -17.79 17.68
C LEU A 118 13.84 -16.48 17.23
N LEU A 119 13.06 -15.42 17.02
CA LEU A 119 13.56 -14.11 16.61
C LEU A 119 14.66 -13.63 17.57
N THR A 120 15.77 -13.16 17.00
CA THR A 120 16.93 -12.71 17.77
C THR A 120 16.70 -11.36 18.45
N TYR A 121 15.79 -10.53 17.92
CA TYR A 121 15.59 -9.16 18.37
C TYR A 121 14.18 -8.92 18.90
N GLU A 122 14.09 -8.35 20.09
CA GLU A 122 12.81 -7.98 20.73
C GLU A 122 11.94 -7.08 19.84
N ARG A 123 12.56 -6.14 19.13
CA ARG A 123 11.83 -5.25 18.20
C ARG A 123 11.10 -5.99 17.07
N ASP A 124 11.60 -7.14 16.63
CA ASP A 124 10.90 -7.95 15.62
C ASP A 124 9.75 -8.74 16.29
N VAL A 125 9.89 -9.11 17.57
CA VAL A 125 8.82 -9.69 18.39
C VAL A 125 7.66 -8.70 18.55
N GLU A 126 7.95 -7.43 18.85
CA GLU A 126 6.95 -6.35 18.94
C GLU A 126 6.14 -6.21 17.64
N VAL A 127 6.80 -6.34 16.47
CA VAL A 127 6.12 -6.31 15.17
C VAL A 127 5.19 -7.52 15.01
N LEU A 128 5.63 -8.73 15.41
CA LEU A 128 4.76 -9.91 15.43
C LEU A 128 3.61 -9.81 16.43
N GLU A 129 3.78 -9.08 17.53
CA GLU A 129 2.70 -8.81 18.48
C GLU A 129 1.62 -7.92 17.87
N ARG A 130 2.02 -6.85 17.18
CA ARG A 130 1.06 -6.00 16.43
C ARG A 130 0.33 -6.80 15.36
N PHE A 131 1.01 -7.68 14.64
CA PHE A 131 0.37 -8.57 13.67
C PHE A 131 -0.58 -9.59 14.34
N GLN A 132 -0.20 -10.16 15.48
CA GLN A 132 -1.06 -11.09 16.24
C GLN A 132 -2.40 -10.44 16.61
N LEU A 133 -2.43 -9.14 16.94
CA LEU A 133 -3.68 -8.42 17.22
C LEU A 133 -4.65 -8.47 16.01
N LEU A 134 -4.14 -8.35 14.78
CA LEU A 134 -4.96 -8.44 13.57
C LEU A 134 -5.52 -9.87 13.37
N VAL A 135 -4.68 -10.88 13.65
CA VAL A 135 -5.08 -12.29 13.58
C VAL A 135 -6.16 -12.61 14.60
N ASP A 136 -5.98 -12.19 15.85
CA ASP A 136 -6.93 -12.44 16.94
C ASP A 136 -8.28 -11.76 16.70
N GLN A 137 -8.26 -10.61 16.02
CA GLN A 137 -9.47 -9.89 15.60
C GLN A 137 -10.11 -10.45 14.32
N GLY A 138 -9.46 -11.40 13.64
CA GLY A 138 -9.94 -11.97 12.36
C GLY A 138 -9.96 -10.96 11.22
N VAL A 139 -8.99 -10.04 11.20
CA VAL A 139 -8.86 -8.97 10.18
C VAL A 139 -7.47 -8.91 9.56
N SER A 140 -6.69 -10.00 9.64
CA SER A 140 -5.34 -10.08 9.07
C SER A 140 -5.33 -10.15 7.53
N ARG A 141 -6.40 -10.68 6.91
CA ARG A 141 -6.59 -10.69 5.46
C ARG A 141 -7.24 -9.40 5.02
N THR A 142 -6.55 -8.62 4.20
CA THR A 142 -7.01 -7.31 3.77
C THR A 142 -6.87 -7.08 2.27
N PHE A 143 -7.65 -6.15 1.75
CA PHE A 143 -7.47 -5.55 0.44
C PHE A 143 -7.42 -4.02 0.55
N ALA A 144 -6.84 -3.36 -0.42
CA ALA A 144 -6.57 -1.93 -0.40
C ALA A 144 -7.48 -1.14 -1.36
N LEU A 145 -8.24 -0.17 -0.86
CA LEU A 145 -8.80 0.87 -1.72
C LEU A 145 -7.89 2.09 -1.65
N ILE A 146 -7.32 2.48 -2.78
CA ILE A 146 -6.31 3.54 -2.88
C ILE A 146 -6.97 4.80 -3.44
N ALA A 147 -7.14 5.83 -2.63
CA ALA A 147 -7.58 7.15 -3.09
C ALA A 147 -6.36 7.92 -3.62
N LEU A 148 -6.34 8.24 -4.91
CA LEU A 148 -5.22 8.89 -5.59
C LEU A 148 -5.65 10.24 -6.15
N ARG A 149 -4.92 11.31 -5.82
CA ARG A 149 -5.09 12.60 -6.51
C ARG A 149 -4.34 12.60 -7.83
N HIS A 150 -4.94 13.15 -8.88
CA HIS A 150 -4.22 13.38 -10.13
C HIS A 150 -2.92 14.17 -9.92
N ALA A 151 -1.95 13.99 -10.81
CA ALA A 151 -0.66 14.67 -10.78
C ALA A 151 -0.75 16.14 -11.22
N LYS A 152 0.37 16.87 -11.15
CA LYS A 152 0.43 18.31 -11.41
C LYS A 152 -0.02 18.69 -12.83
N THR A 153 -1.03 19.55 -12.90
CA THR A 153 -1.56 20.14 -14.13
C THR A 153 -1.13 21.59 -14.32
N ILE A 154 -1.34 22.09 -15.54
CA ILE A 154 -1.27 23.51 -15.86
C ILE A 154 -2.31 24.24 -14.96
N PRO A 155 -2.07 25.47 -14.50
CA PRO A 155 -3.09 26.26 -13.83
C PRO A 155 -4.34 26.42 -14.71
N GLY A 156 -5.53 26.36 -14.10
CA GLY A 156 -6.78 26.49 -14.87
C GLY A 156 -6.90 27.84 -15.59
N SER A 157 -6.34 28.90 -15.01
CA SER A 157 -6.28 30.25 -15.60
C SER A 157 -5.40 30.35 -16.85
N GLU A 158 -4.55 29.36 -17.11
CA GLU A 158 -3.60 29.33 -18.23
C GLU A 158 -3.99 28.29 -19.29
N PHE A 159 -5.16 27.65 -19.16
CA PHE A 159 -5.62 26.63 -20.08
C PHE A 159 -6.84 27.10 -20.86
N ASP A 160 -6.67 27.25 -22.17
CA ASP A 160 -7.76 27.53 -23.10
C ASP A 160 -8.50 26.23 -23.44
N GLY A 161 -9.69 26.03 -22.85
CA GLY A 161 -10.56 24.88 -23.12
C GLY A 161 -11.35 24.40 -21.91
N PRO A 162 -12.14 23.32 -22.05
CA PRO A 162 -12.87 22.72 -20.94
C PRO A 162 -11.93 22.23 -19.83
N ASP A 163 -12.22 22.52 -18.56
CA ASP A 163 -11.37 22.13 -17.42
C ASP A 163 -10.99 20.63 -17.44
N ALA A 164 -11.97 19.78 -17.76
CA ALA A 164 -11.80 18.33 -17.86
C ALA A 164 -10.73 17.88 -18.86
N GLU A 165 -10.43 18.69 -19.89
CA GLU A 165 -9.41 18.41 -20.90
C GLU A 165 -8.01 18.87 -20.51
N ARG A 166 -7.84 19.52 -19.35
CA ARG A 166 -6.55 20.07 -18.92
C ARG A 166 -5.51 18.95 -18.71
N PRO A 167 -4.35 19.00 -19.40
CA PRO A 167 -3.35 17.94 -19.34
C PRO A 167 -2.43 18.05 -18.12
N LEU A 168 -1.66 17.00 -17.88
CA LEU A 168 -0.52 17.04 -16.98
C LEU A 168 0.61 17.93 -17.55
N THR A 169 1.31 18.60 -16.63
CA THR A 169 2.59 19.27 -16.93
C THR A 169 3.70 18.23 -17.13
N HIS A 170 4.91 18.67 -17.54
CA HIS A 170 6.08 17.80 -17.54
C HIS A 170 6.34 17.21 -16.13
N ARG A 171 6.32 18.05 -15.10
CA ARG A 171 6.40 17.60 -13.70
C ARG A 171 5.29 16.60 -13.35
N GLY A 172 4.06 16.85 -13.78
CA GLY A 172 2.94 15.93 -13.53
C GLY A 172 3.14 14.55 -14.18
N ARG A 173 3.73 14.51 -15.37
CA ARG A 173 4.13 13.24 -16.00
C ARG A 173 5.24 12.53 -15.22
N THR A 174 6.22 13.26 -14.69
CA THR A 174 7.24 12.68 -13.80
C THR A 174 6.60 12.12 -12.54
N GLU A 175 5.73 12.90 -11.87
CA GLU A 175 4.96 12.49 -10.70
C GLU A 175 4.15 11.21 -10.97
N ALA A 176 3.47 11.11 -12.12
CA ALA A 176 2.70 9.94 -12.50
C ALA A 176 3.56 8.67 -12.68
N ASN A 177 4.81 8.81 -13.13
CA ASN A 177 5.73 7.68 -13.26
C ASN A 177 6.32 7.25 -11.91
N VAL A 178 6.75 8.20 -11.08
CA VAL A 178 7.44 7.87 -9.81
C VAL A 178 6.52 7.22 -8.77
N ILE A 179 5.21 7.40 -8.86
CA ILE A 179 4.26 6.76 -7.94
C ILE A 179 3.94 5.31 -8.31
N VAL A 180 4.31 4.84 -9.51
CA VAL A 180 3.98 3.48 -9.98
C VAL A 180 4.51 2.40 -9.02
N PRO A 181 5.80 2.39 -8.62
CA PRO A 181 6.32 1.39 -7.70
C PRO A 181 5.64 1.37 -6.33
N ALA A 182 5.27 2.55 -5.83
CA ALA A 182 4.56 2.66 -4.54
C ALA A 182 3.11 2.16 -4.65
N LEU A 183 2.42 2.39 -5.76
CA LEU A 183 1.05 1.91 -6.00
C LEU A 183 1.01 0.39 -6.20
N ARG A 184 1.96 -0.18 -6.97
CA ARG A 184 2.01 -1.64 -7.22
C ARG A 184 2.24 -2.45 -5.96
N ALA A 185 2.90 -1.86 -4.95
CA ALA A 185 3.18 -2.52 -3.69
C ALA A 185 1.90 -3.00 -2.96
N PHE A 186 0.72 -2.46 -3.30
CA PHE A 186 -0.57 -2.83 -2.70
C PHE A 186 -1.47 -3.70 -3.61
N GLY A 187 -0.93 -4.18 -4.74
CA GLY A 187 -1.57 -5.14 -5.64
C GLY A 187 -2.96 -4.76 -6.20
N PRO A 188 -3.22 -3.53 -6.68
CA PRO A 188 -4.53 -3.18 -7.20
C PRO A 188 -4.85 -3.91 -8.51
N ASP A 189 -6.06 -4.47 -8.60
CA ASP A 189 -6.52 -5.28 -9.75
C ASP A 189 -7.23 -4.46 -10.84
N VAL A 190 -7.55 -3.21 -10.53
CA VAL A 190 -8.32 -2.31 -11.38
C VAL A 190 -8.06 -0.86 -10.99
N VAL A 191 -8.05 0.00 -12.00
CA VAL A 191 -8.09 1.44 -11.80
C VAL A 191 -9.49 1.95 -12.15
N VAL A 192 -10.08 2.73 -11.26
CA VAL A 192 -11.26 3.55 -11.56
C VAL A 192 -10.83 5.00 -11.49
N ALA A 193 -10.99 5.73 -12.58
CA ALA A 193 -10.55 7.11 -12.69
C ALA A 193 -11.71 8.02 -13.09
N SER A 194 -11.66 9.28 -12.65
CA SER A 194 -12.42 10.35 -13.33
C SER A 194 -12.08 10.31 -14.82
N ASP A 195 -13.09 10.61 -15.65
CA ASP A 195 -12.97 10.82 -17.08
C ASP A 195 -12.15 12.05 -17.49
N ALA A 196 -11.86 12.98 -16.58
CA ALA A 196 -10.95 14.10 -16.83
C ALA A 196 -9.56 13.62 -17.28
N ARG A 197 -9.02 14.26 -18.33
CA ARG A 197 -7.75 13.92 -18.98
C ARG A 197 -6.60 13.77 -17.99
N ARG A 198 -6.45 14.72 -17.06
CA ARG A 198 -5.42 14.68 -16.00
C ARG A 198 -5.46 13.43 -15.12
N CYS A 199 -6.66 12.92 -14.80
CA CYS A 199 -6.79 11.70 -14.00
C CYS A 199 -6.37 10.48 -14.82
N LEU A 200 -6.82 10.39 -16.07
CA LEU A 200 -6.44 9.32 -16.98
C LEU A 200 -4.92 9.31 -17.23
N GLU A 201 -4.32 10.44 -17.59
CA GLU A 201 -2.87 10.58 -17.79
C GLU A 201 -2.06 10.23 -16.53
N THR A 202 -2.60 10.47 -15.33
CA THR A 202 -1.91 10.12 -14.06
C THR A 202 -1.81 8.62 -13.87
N VAL A 203 -2.83 7.86 -14.27
CA VAL A 203 -2.89 6.41 -14.04
C VAL A 203 -2.43 5.57 -15.23
N THR A 204 -2.24 6.18 -16.40
CA THR A 204 -1.75 5.49 -17.60
C THR A 204 -0.43 4.75 -17.36
N PRO A 205 0.63 5.36 -16.77
CA PRO A 205 1.89 4.65 -16.54
C PRO A 205 1.72 3.39 -15.68
N PHE A 206 0.87 3.46 -14.65
CA PHE A 206 0.55 2.31 -13.81
C PHE A 206 -0.19 1.22 -14.60
N SER A 207 -1.21 1.61 -15.38
CA SER A 207 -1.99 0.70 -16.20
C SER A 207 -1.15 -0.04 -17.23
N GLU A 208 -0.19 0.64 -17.85
CA GLU A 208 0.73 0.06 -18.83
C GLU A 208 1.77 -0.87 -18.17
N ALA A 209 2.36 -0.45 -17.05
CA ALA A 209 3.39 -1.24 -16.36
C ALA A 209 2.84 -2.53 -15.73
N GLU A 210 1.65 -2.48 -15.15
CA GLU A 210 1.03 -3.59 -14.41
C GLU A 210 -0.04 -4.33 -15.23
N GLU A 211 -0.27 -3.92 -16.49
CA GLU A 211 -1.32 -4.44 -17.39
C GLU A 211 -2.74 -4.39 -16.77
N VAL A 212 -2.98 -3.41 -15.88
CA VAL A 212 -4.23 -3.25 -15.14
C VAL A 212 -5.20 -2.36 -15.92
N ARG A 213 -6.45 -2.81 -16.09
CA ARG A 213 -7.48 -2.06 -16.82
C ARG A 213 -7.91 -0.77 -16.10
N ILE A 214 -7.92 0.34 -16.84
CA ILE A 214 -8.59 1.59 -16.45
C ILE A 214 -10.09 1.54 -16.78
N ARG A 215 -10.90 1.95 -15.81
CA ARG A 215 -12.35 2.19 -15.96
C ARG A 215 -12.62 3.66 -15.67
N SER A 216 -12.82 4.45 -16.73
CA SER A 216 -13.22 5.85 -16.58
C SER A 216 -14.68 5.96 -16.14
N THR A 217 -15.01 6.99 -15.37
CA THR A 217 -16.37 7.31 -14.96
C THR A 217 -16.54 8.80 -14.65
N HIS A 218 -17.64 9.39 -15.12
CA HIS A 218 -18.00 10.77 -14.82
C HIS A 218 -18.42 10.98 -13.36
N LEU A 219 -18.89 9.93 -12.68
CA LEU A 219 -19.47 9.98 -11.33
C LEU A 219 -18.51 10.40 -10.21
N ILE A 220 -17.20 10.44 -10.48
CA ILE A 220 -16.17 10.95 -9.54
C ILE A 220 -15.36 12.11 -10.15
N SER A 221 -15.89 12.73 -11.21
CA SER A 221 -15.30 13.93 -11.81
C SER A 221 -15.52 15.15 -10.93
N GLN A 222 -14.69 16.17 -11.12
CA GLN A 222 -14.84 17.45 -10.43
C GLN A 222 -16.11 18.16 -10.91
N ASP A 223 -16.36 18.20 -12.22
CA ASP A 223 -17.56 18.80 -12.82
C ASP A 223 -18.84 18.20 -12.22
N ALA A 224 -18.96 16.86 -12.19
CA ALA A 224 -20.11 16.21 -11.59
C ALA A 224 -20.26 16.52 -10.09
N PHE A 225 -19.14 16.70 -9.38
CA PHE A 225 -19.16 17.03 -7.97
C PHE A 225 -19.65 18.46 -7.73
N GLU A 226 -19.17 19.43 -8.53
CA GLU A 226 -19.57 20.83 -8.47
C GLU A 226 -21.03 21.04 -8.92
N ASP A 227 -21.48 20.29 -9.92
CA ASP A 227 -22.86 20.33 -10.43
C ASP A 227 -23.86 19.54 -9.57
N GLY A 228 -23.38 18.82 -8.54
CA GLY A 228 -24.22 17.98 -7.68
C GLY A 228 -24.77 16.72 -8.36
N THR A 229 -24.18 16.29 -9.48
CA THR A 229 -24.58 15.10 -10.25
C THR A 229 -23.66 13.88 -10.01
N SER A 230 -22.60 14.05 -9.21
CA SER A 230 -21.69 12.96 -8.81
C SER A 230 -22.41 11.87 -8.02
N ASP A 231 -21.88 10.64 -8.09
CA ASP A 231 -22.37 9.49 -7.31
C ASP A 231 -21.17 8.67 -6.82
N VAL A 232 -20.37 9.31 -5.95
CA VAL A 232 -19.19 8.72 -5.32
C VAL A 232 -19.56 7.45 -4.56
N ARG A 233 -20.68 7.48 -3.84
CA ARG A 233 -21.22 6.35 -3.06
C ARG A 233 -21.40 5.11 -3.91
N ARG A 234 -22.00 5.20 -5.10
CA ARG A 234 -22.19 4.06 -5.99
C ARG A 234 -20.87 3.48 -6.48
N VAL A 235 -19.91 4.34 -6.84
CA VAL A 235 -18.59 3.90 -7.30
C VAL A 235 -17.85 3.17 -6.19
N VAL A 236 -17.78 3.78 -4.99
CA VAL A 236 -17.08 3.22 -3.83
C VAL A 236 -17.76 1.94 -3.32
N SER A 237 -19.08 1.94 -3.13
CA SER A 237 -19.82 0.76 -2.65
C SER A 237 -19.62 -0.44 -3.59
N LYS A 238 -19.56 -0.19 -4.91
CA LYS A 238 -19.26 -1.23 -5.90
C LYS A 238 -17.83 -1.75 -5.79
N ARG A 239 -16.85 -0.93 -5.37
CA ARG A 239 -15.46 -1.39 -5.13
C ARG A 239 -15.33 -2.18 -3.83
N VAL A 240 -15.89 -1.68 -2.72
CA VAL A 240 -15.88 -2.40 -1.43
C VAL A 240 -16.48 -3.80 -1.57
N ARG A 241 -17.62 -3.95 -2.27
CA ARG A 241 -18.25 -5.26 -2.52
C ARG A 241 -17.45 -6.22 -3.39
N LYS A 242 -16.41 -5.75 -4.10
CA LYS A 242 -15.58 -6.64 -4.92
C LYS A 242 -14.50 -7.35 -4.11
N LEU A 243 -14.16 -6.84 -2.92
CA LEU A 243 -13.15 -7.45 -2.05
C LEU A 243 -11.81 -7.65 -2.79
N ARG A 244 -11.44 -6.67 -3.62
CA ARG A 244 -10.19 -6.65 -4.40
C ARG A 244 -9.61 -5.24 -4.36
N SER A 245 -8.28 -5.16 -4.31
CA SER A 245 -7.57 -3.90 -4.21
C SER A 245 -7.78 -3.05 -5.46
N ALA A 246 -8.00 -1.74 -5.33
CA ALA A 246 -8.29 -0.89 -6.49
C ALA A 246 -7.78 0.54 -6.29
N ILE A 247 -7.40 1.19 -7.38
CA ILE A 247 -7.09 2.63 -7.41
C ILE A 247 -8.36 3.41 -7.76
N LEU A 248 -8.62 4.49 -7.02
CA LEU A 248 -9.65 5.50 -7.24
C LEU A 248 -8.96 6.84 -7.51
N CYS A 249 -8.71 7.16 -8.78
CA CYS A 249 -8.06 8.41 -9.17
C CYS A 249 -9.08 9.53 -9.39
N ALA A 250 -8.96 10.62 -8.62
CA ALA A 250 -9.91 11.72 -8.62
C ALA A 250 -9.25 13.08 -8.29
N HIS A 251 -10.09 14.04 -7.92
CA HIS A 251 -9.74 15.45 -7.74
C HIS A 251 -9.74 15.84 -6.25
N GLY A 252 -9.02 16.91 -5.92
CA GLY A 252 -8.93 17.43 -4.54
C GLY A 252 -10.29 17.54 -3.82
N PRO A 253 -11.32 18.18 -4.41
CA PRO A 253 -12.63 18.30 -3.78
C PRO A 253 -13.39 16.96 -3.59
N VAL A 254 -13.10 15.96 -4.44
CA VAL A 254 -13.84 14.68 -4.48
C VAL A 254 -13.22 13.63 -3.54
N LEU A 255 -11.91 13.69 -3.30
CA LEU A 255 -11.18 12.69 -2.49
C LEU A 255 -11.67 12.59 -1.04
N PRO A 256 -12.00 13.68 -0.31
CA PRO A 256 -12.63 13.59 0.99
C PRO A 256 -13.92 12.77 0.98
N GLU A 257 -14.75 12.92 -0.06
CA GLU A 257 -15.99 12.16 -0.20
C GLU A 257 -15.72 10.69 -0.53
N ILE A 258 -14.72 10.39 -1.37
CA ILE A 258 -14.29 9.01 -1.63
C ILE A 258 -13.91 8.31 -0.32
N VAL A 259 -13.05 8.94 0.49
CA VAL A 259 -12.58 8.35 1.75
C VAL A 259 -13.70 8.20 2.77
N ARG A 260 -14.59 9.20 2.86
CA ARG A 260 -15.80 9.14 3.69
C ARG A 260 -16.70 7.98 3.29
N GLU A 261 -16.99 7.82 2.00
CA GLU A 261 -17.85 6.74 1.50
C GLU A 261 -17.20 5.35 1.67
N VAL A 262 -15.87 5.24 1.64
CA VAL A 262 -15.19 3.98 1.99
C VAL A 262 -15.44 3.64 3.46
N GLY A 263 -15.28 4.62 4.36
CA GLY A 263 -15.55 4.43 5.79
C GLY A 263 -16.99 4.00 6.08
N LEU A 264 -17.96 4.66 5.44
CA LEU A 264 -19.38 4.31 5.56
C LEU A 264 -19.68 2.91 5.01
N ALA A 265 -19.13 2.57 3.83
CA ALA A 265 -19.34 1.26 3.22
C ALA A 265 -18.67 0.12 4.00
N ALA A 266 -17.58 0.39 4.72
CA ALA A 266 -16.88 -0.57 5.56
C ALA A 266 -17.49 -0.69 6.98
N GLY A 267 -18.47 0.13 7.35
CA GLY A 267 -19.12 0.09 8.67
C GLY A 267 -18.37 0.84 9.78
N GLY A 268 -17.41 1.71 9.46
CA GLY A 268 -16.63 2.48 10.43
C GLY A 268 -17.04 3.96 10.56
N THR A 269 -16.89 4.55 11.74
CA THR A 269 -17.34 5.93 12.06
C THR A 269 -16.25 6.91 12.50
N ARG A 270 -14.95 6.56 12.43
CA ARG A 270 -13.86 7.45 12.90
C ARG A 270 -13.57 8.60 11.91
N GLN A 271 -14.26 9.73 12.06
CA GLN A 271 -14.22 10.84 11.11
C GLN A 271 -12.87 11.58 10.98
N ALA A 272 -12.12 11.77 12.08
CA ALA A 272 -10.92 12.62 12.06
C ALA A 272 -9.73 12.03 11.27
N SER A 273 -9.56 10.71 11.23
CA SER A 273 -8.56 10.05 10.39
C SER A 273 -8.94 10.08 8.90
N LEU A 274 -10.24 10.10 8.60
CA LEU A 274 -10.76 10.10 7.23
C LEU A 274 -10.55 11.45 6.54
N ALA A 275 -10.74 12.56 7.27
CA ALA A 275 -10.55 13.90 6.71
C ALA A 275 -9.11 14.10 6.17
N ARG A 276 -8.10 13.72 6.95
CA ARG A 276 -6.69 13.84 6.55
C ARG A 276 -6.31 12.94 5.38
N ALA A 277 -6.96 11.78 5.25
CA ALA A 277 -6.71 10.85 4.17
C ALA A 277 -7.32 11.29 2.82
N GLY A 278 -8.30 12.21 2.86
CA GLY A 278 -8.85 12.84 1.66
C GLY A 278 -8.11 14.11 1.22
N ASP A 279 -7.36 14.75 2.13
CA ASP A 279 -6.59 15.97 1.86
C ASP A 279 -5.21 15.62 1.28
N LEU A 280 -5.22 15.22 0.01
CA LEU A 280 -4.03 14.74 -0.69
C LEU A 280 -3.43 15.84 -1.57
N PRO A 281 -2.10 16.04 -1.59
CA PRO A 281 -1.45 16.85 -2.62
C PRO A 281 -1.50 16.13 -3.97
N VAL A 282 -1.16 16.82 -5.06
CA VAL A 282 -1.12 16.21 -6.40
C VAL A 282 -0.18 14.99 -6.41
N ALA A 283 -0.60 13.92 -7.09
CA ALA A 283 0.04 12.61 -7.08
C ALA A 283 0.20 11.95 -5.69
N GLY A 284 -0.28 12.55 -4.62
CA GLY A 284 -0.39 11.91 -3.31
C GLY A 284 -1.54 10.91 -3.29
N PHE A 285 -1.39 9.86 -2.50
CA PHE A 285 -2.42 8.84 -2.33
C PHE A 285 -2.55 8.36 -0.89
N SER A 286 -3.76 7.93 -0.54
CA SER A 286 -4.04 7.22 0.71
C SER A 286 -4.48 5.80 0.42
N VAL A 287 -3.96 4.85 1.21
CA VAL A 287 -4.30 3.43 1.15
C VAL A 287 -5.22 3.12 2.32
N LEU A 288 -6.43 2.66 2.03
CA LEU A 288 -7.42 2.25 3.02
C LEU A 288 -7.50 0.73 3.05
N HIS A 289 -7.02 0.14 4.13
CA HIS A 289 -6.99 -1.32 4.33
C HIS A 289 -8.32 -1.81 4.88
N LEU A 290 -8.99 -2.67 4.12
CA LEU A 290 -10.29 -3.24 4.45
C LEU A 290 -10.17 -4.76 4.64
N SER A 291 -10.90 -5.30 5.62
CA SER A 291 -10.89 -6.74 5.87
C SER A 291 -11.60 -7.52 4.76
N LEU A 292 -10.95 -8.57 4.26
CA LEU A 292 -11.54 -9.55 3.34
C LEU A 292 -12.54 -10.44 4.06
N ASP A 293 -12.19 -10.92 5.24
CA ASP A 293 -12.99 -11.90 5.98
C ASP A 293 -14.11 -11.25 6.81
N ARG A 294 -13.97 -9.97 7.15
CA ARG A 294 -14.94 -9.18 7.93
C ARG A 294 -15.18 -7.78 7.33
N PRO A 295 -15.86 -7.67 6.17
CA PRO A 295 -16.02 -6.41 5.45
C PRO A 295 -16.74 -5.28 6.23
N GLY A 296 -17.42 -5.61 7.33
CA GLY A 296 -18.11 -4.64 8.22
C GLY A 296 -17.29 -4.18 9.43
N SER A 297 -16.01 -4.55 9.53
CA SER A 297 -15.13 -4.18 10.66
C SER A 297 -14.59 -2.75 10.60
N GLY A 298 -15.06 -1.93 9.66
CA GLY A 298 -14.51 -0.62 9.38
C GLY A 298 -13.19 -0.69 8.60
N ILE A 299 -12.53 0.47 8.50
CA ILE A 299 -11.19 0.56 7.94
C ILE A 299 -10.18 0.12 9.00
N ILE A 300 -9.38 -0.89 8.67
CA ILE A 300 -8.41 -1.51 9.59
C ILE A 300 -7.22 -0.58 9.80
N ALA A 301 -6.72 0.02 8.72
CA ALA A 301 -5.65 1.00 8.75
C ALA A 301 -5.74 1.97 7.58
N ILE A 302 -5.15 3.14 7.76
CA ILE A 302 -4.98 4.15 6.72
C ILE A 302 -3.52 4.60 6.74
N GLU A 303 -2.91 4.66 5.57
CA GLU A 303 -1.59 5.27 5.35
C GLU A 303 -1.66 6.25 4.17
N THR A 304 -0.81 7.28 4.21
CA THR A 304 -0.76 8.33 3.18
C THR A 304 0.67 8.45 2.67
N HIS A 305 0.81 8.45 1.36
CA HIS A 305 2.08 8.46 0.64
C HIS A 305 2.13 9.66 -0.29
N LEU A 306 3.31 10.29 -0.36
CA LEU A 306 3.58 11.46 -1.18
C LEU A 306 4.50 11.06 -2.34
N PRO A 307 4.40 11.72 -3.51
CA PRO A 307 5.32 11.46 -4.60
C PRO A 307 6.74 11.87 -4.18
N GLN A 308 7.69 10.94 -4.32
CA GLN A 308 9.09 11.18 -4.00
C GLN A 308 9.83 11.54 -5.29
N LEU A 309 9.93 12.84 -5.56
CA LEU A 309 10.71 13.35 -6.69
C LEU A 309 12.18 13.39 -6.27
N ALA A 310 13.05 12.72 -7.04
CA ALA A 310 14.50 12.75 -6.88
C ALA A 310 15.08 14.15 -7.17
#